data_AF-A0A8T4QJP1-F1
#
_entry.id   AF-A0A8T4QJP1-F1
#
_cell.length_a   1.000
_cell.length_b   1.000
_cell.length_c   1.000
_cell.angle_alpha   90.00
_cell.angle_beta   90.00
_cell.angle_gamma   90.00
#
_symmetry.space_group_name_H-M   'P 1'
#
loop_
_entity.id
_entity.type
_entity.pdbx_description
1 polymer ?
#
loop_
_entity_poly.entity_id
_entity_poly.type
_entity_poly.pdbx_seq_one_letter_code
_entity_poly.pdbx_strand_id
1 'polypeptide(L)' 'MNHDEPKFEKKLRKFSVVKQCPRCKQLALSYENNRICCSNCGYEEGIPTIR' A
#
# COMPACT_ATOMS: atom_id res chain seq x y z
N MET A 1 -23.17 -9.55 28.97
CA MET A 1 -22.46 -8.24 29.00
C MET A 1 -21.07 -8.54 29.59
N ASN A 2 -19.92 -8.50 28.92
CA ASN A 2 -19.44 -7.71 27.77
C ASN A 2 -18.29 -8.43 27.04
N HIS A 3 -18.31 -8.31 25.71
CA HIS A 3 -17.19 -8.25 24.75
C HIS A 3 -15.83 -8.89 25.07
N ASP A 4 -15.68 -10.16 24.69
CA ASP A 4 -14.41 -10.72 24.20
C ASP A 4 -14.43 -10.69 22.66
N GLU A 5 -14.44 -9.49 22.09
CA GLU A 5 -14.22 -9.28 20.66
C GLU A 5 -12.70 -9.28 20.34
N PRO A 6 -12.28 -9.81 19.19
CA PRO A 6 -11.02 -10.50 19.04
C PRO A 6 -9.83 -9.54 18.87
N LYS A 7 -8.78 -9.75 19.67
CA LYS A 7 -7.44 -9.14 19.52
C LYS A 7 -6.77 -9.37 18.16
N PHE A 8 -7.40 -10.14 17.26
CA PHE A 8 -6.90 -10.45 15.92
C PHE A 8 -7.00 -9.25 14.94
N GLU A 9 -7.97 -8.35 15.13
CA GLU A 9 -8.21 -7.24 14.19
C GLU A 9 -7.07 -6.20 14.16
N LYS A 10 -6.36 -6.02 15.28
CA LYS A 10 -5.28 -5.02 15.36
C LYS A 10 -4.01 -5.41 14.60
N LYS A 11 -3.78 -6.71 14.32
CA LYS A 11 -2.57 -7.16 13.61
C LYS A 11 -2.69 -7.02 12.09
N LEU A 12 -3.89 -7.12 11.52
CA LEU A 12 -4.10 -6.99 10.07
C LEU A 12 -3.89 -5.57 9.55
N ARG A 13 -4.12 -4.53 10.37
CA ARG A 13 -3.84 -3.13 9.99
C ARG A 13 -2.37 -2.84 9.67
N LYS A 14 -1.45 -3.72 10.04
CA LYS A 14 -0.01 -3.56 9.79
C LYS A 14 0.48 -4.21 8.50
N PHE A 15 -0.30 -5.10 7.89
CA PHE A 15 0.12 -5.85 6.70
C PHE A 15 -0.43 -5.29 5.38
N SER A 16 -1.42 -4.40 5.43
CA SER A 16 -1.94 -3.75 4.23
C SER A 16 -1.35 -2.36 4.00
N VAL A 17 -0.02 -2.22 4.04
CA VAL A 17 0.63 -1.12 3.30
C VAL A 17 0.65 -1.52 1.82
N VAL A 18 -0.53 -1.83 1.27
CA VAL A 18 -0.75 -1.68 -0.16
C VAL A 18 -0.62 -0.18 -0.36
N LYS A 19 0.55 0.28 -0.81
CA LYS A 19 0.80 1.71 -1.01
C LYS A 19 -0.29 2.21 -1.96
N GLN A 20 -1.17 3.07 -1.46
CA GLN A 20 -2.08 3.80 -2.31
C GLN A 20 -1.27 4.78 -3.16
N CYS A 21 -1.71 5.02 -4.39
CA CYS A 21 -1.08 6.02 -5.21
C CYS A 21 -1.15 7.39 -4.49
N PRO A 22 -0.03 8.09 -4.26
CA PRO A 22 -0.05 9.37 -3.56
C PRO A 22 -0.77 10.47 -4.35
N ARG A 23 -0.93 10.31 -5.68
CA ARG A 23 -1.70 11.23 -6.52
C ARG A 23 -3.21 10.97 -6.48
N CYS A 24 -3.65 9.75 -6.80
CA CYS A 24 -5.07 9.45 -6.96
C CYS A 24 -5.70 8.63 -5.84
N LYS A 25 -4.92 8.27 -4.79
CA LYS A 25 -5.32 7.45 -3.63
C LYS A 25 -5.90 6.07 -3.96
N GLN A 26 -5.82 5.66 -5.21
CA GLN A 26 -6.28 4.35 -5.66
C GLN A 26 -5.23 3.28 -5.37
N LEU A 27 -5.71 2.06 -5.14
CA LEU A 27 -4.89 0.86 -5.00
C LEU A 27 -4.49 0.31 -6.38
N ALA A 28 -3.91 1.18 -7.20
CA ALA A 28 -3.54 0.90 -8.58
C ALA A 28 -2.03 1.11 -8.80
N LEU A 29 -1.21 0.91 -7.76
CA LEU A 29 0.24 0.94 -7.87
C LEU A 29 0.78 -0.44 -8.24
N SER A 30 1.61 -0.48 -9.27
CA SER A 30 2.34 -1.64 -9.77
C SER A 30 3.83 -1.38 -9.68
N TYR A 31 4.65 -2.42 -9.51
CA TYR A 31 6.10 -2.31 -9.51
C TYR A 31 6.67 -2.92 -10.80
N GLU A 32 7.30 -2.10 -11.63
CA GLU A 32 7.91 -2.51 -12.90
C GLU A 32 9.27 -1.84 -13.07
N ASN A 33 10.30 -2.60 -13.47
CA ASN A 33 11.64 -2.07 -13.77
C ASN A 33 12.23 -1.13 -12.69
N ASN A 34 12.16 -1.53 -11.42
CA ASN A 34 12.59 -0.73 -10.27
C ASN A 34 11.85 0.60 -10.07
N ARG A 35 10.66 0.73 -10.65
CA ARG A 35 9.78 1.90 -10.52
C ARG A 35 8.41 1.47 -10.02
N ILE A 36 7.81 2.33 -9.20
CA ILE A 36 6.40 2.23 -8.83
C ILE A 36 5.61 3.04 -9.85
N CYS A 37 4.68 2.40 -10.57
CA CYS A 37 3.82 3.02 -11.57
C CYS A 37 2.35 2.90 -11.16
N CYS A 38 1.55 3.95 -11.35
CA CYS A 38 0.11 3.93 -11.11
C CYS A 38 -0.65 3.80 -12.42
N SER A 39 -1.31 2.67 -12.63
CA SER A 39 -2.08 2.41 -13.86
C SER A 39 -3.31 3.31 -14.01
N ASN A 40 -3.75 3.98 -12.94
CA ASN A 40 -4.95 4.84 -12.99
C ASN A 40 -4.66 6.31 -13.35
N CYS A 41 -3.56 6.89 -12.85
CA CYS A 41 -3.25 8.32 -13.06
C CYS A 41 -1.88 8.57 -13.71
N GLY A 42 -1.13 7.51 -14.03
CA GLY A 42 0.21 7.61 -14.59
C GLY A 42 1.25 8.18 -13.61
N TYR A 43 1.04 8.04 -12.30
CA TYR A 43 2.09 8.36 -11.32
C TYR A 43 3.25 7.38 -11.44
N GLU A 44 4.48 7.87 -11.51
CA GLU A 44 5.68 7.04 -11.55
C GLU A 44 6.69 7.55 -10.51
N GLU A 45 7.24 6.64 -9.71
CA GLU A 45 8.26 6.92 -8.70
C GLU A 45 9.38 5.89 -8.81
N GLY A 46 10.61 6.35 -9.07
CA GLY A 46 11.78 5.47 -9.03
C GLY A 46 12.07 5.05 -7.59
N ILE A 47 12.21 3.74 -7.35
CA ILE A 47 12.63 3.29 -6.02
C ILE A 47 14.15 3.49 -5.92
N PRO A 48 14.64 4.30 -4.97
CA PRO A 48 16.06 4.40 -4.73
C PRO A 48 16.56 3.02 -4.29
N THR A 49 17.41 2.40 -5.11
CA THR A 49 18.17 1.21 -4.71
C THR A 49 19.05 1.62 -3.54
N ILE A 50 18.68 1.15 -2.35
CA ILE A 50 19.47 1.29 -1.13
C ILE A 50 20.77 0.52 -1.39
N ARG A 51 21.91 1.23 -1.33
CA ARG A 51 23.24 0.70 -1.67
C ARG A 51 24.07 0.53 -0.41
#